data_AF-A0A432R5Q2-F1
#
_entry.id   AF-A0A432R5Q2-F1
#
_cell.length_a   1.000
_cell.length_b   1.000
_cell.length_c   1.000
_cell.angle_alpha   90.00
_cell.angle_beta   90.00
_cell.angle_gamma   90.00
#
_symmetry.space_group_name_H-M   'P 1'
#
loop_
_entity.id
_entity.type
_entity.pdbx_description
1 polymer ?
#
loop_
_entity_poly.entity_id
_entity_poly.type
_entity_poly.pdbx_seq_one_letter_code
_entity_poly.pdbx_strand_id
1 'polypeptide(L)'
;MRRFLPIFCLSLLLVFSFSTVYGNDVEEPQSIDLTTLEKSYQQAKFYYNELQTNSTISGSRDNWLNGVRNFRKIYLTSPKSDYAAASLYMLGRMYSKMSKQFGTEIDLQESISYYRDVSDLFPENRLADDALYASGNIFLKKQNKPEKAAKSYNRIISHYRNGDMYPHAADALKRLSKEYGIPLPAAMLRYNDISNLSYVLPVKYWSSNDYTRVVINASGPVTYRETLLEKQGKHPRRLYIDFQNSYIEPRYRAPVPIEDGLLKQIRTGQNTPETVRVVLDIESISNYKIFSLPDPFRVVIDVRGERQKAVKLSKTSPLPPALISSNSTTPVPEKQIAPETDLIVLDDHKKTEVGAESAGNPAADELGSEMPAMELSLAQQLGLGIRKIVVDPGHGGKDPGASAFGLKEKDIVLQIGKKSIMGIL
;
A
#
# COMPACT_ATOMS: atom_id res chain seq x y z
N MET A 1 79.79 19.13 -29.96
CA MET A 1 79.69 18.45 -31.29
C MET A 1 79.44 16.96 -31.06
N ARG A 2 78.60 16.34 -31.93
CA ARG A 2 78.22 14.90 -32.05
C ARG A 2 77.24 14.37 -30.98
N ARG A 3 75.95 14.16 -31.25
CA ARG A 3 75.17 13.27 -32.17
C ARG A 3 75.04 11.79 -31.73
N PHE A 4 73.82 11.47 -31.29
CA PHE A 4 73.01 10.24 -31.20
C PHE A 4 73.48 8.89 -31.83
N LEU A 5 73.17 7.79 -31.12
CA LEU A 5 72.59 6.53 -31.66
C LEU A 5 71.89 5.70 -30.54
N PRO A 6 70.76 5.00 -30.79
CA PRO A 6 70.02 4.21 -29.78
C PRO A 6 70.30 2.69 -29.85
N ILE A 7 70.11 1.96 -28.73
CA ILE A 7 70.28 0.50 -28.61
C ILE A 7 68.91 -0.20 -28.59
N PHE A 8 68.79 -1.22 -29.44
CA PHE A 8 67.63 -2.07 -29.70
C PHE A 8 67.53 -3.24 -28.69
N CYS A 9 66.30 -3.61 -28.33
CA CYS A 9 65.94 -4.83 -27.59
C CYS A 9 66.28 -6.11 -28.35
N LEU A 10 66.81 -7.12 -27.64
CA LEU A 10 66.94 -8.50 -28.12
C LEU A 10 66.06 -9.42 -27.25
N SER A 11 65.07 -10.05 -27.88
CA SER A 11 64.19 -11.07 -27.30
C SER A 11 64.80 -12.47 -27.49
N LEU A 12 64.79 -13.27 -26.42
CA LEU A 12 65.26 -14.65 -26.40
C LEU A 12 64.08 -15.60 -26.65
N LEU A 13 64.13 -16.37 -27.74
CA LEU A 13 63.18 -17.42 -28.10
C LEU A 13 63.82 -18.78 -27.78
N LEU A 14 63.22 -19.55 -26.87
CA LEU A 14 63.69 -20.88 -26.49
C LEU A 14 62.66 -21.92 -26.95
N VAL A 15 63.08 -22.76 -27.89
CA VAL A 15 62.30 -23.86 -28.48
C VAL A 15 62.59 -25.13 -27.68
N PHE A 16 61.54 -25.76 -27.15
CA PHE A 16 61.63 -27.13 -26.61
C PHE A 16 60.75 -28.07 -27.43
N SER A 17 61.39 -29.10 -27.97
CA SER A 17 60.80 -30.21 -28.71
C SER A 17 60.08 -31.15 -27.75
N PHE A 18 58.82 -31.49 -28.04
CA PHE A 18 58.10 -32.55 -27.32
C PHE A 18 58.17 -33.86 -28.09
N SER A 19 58.73 -34.90 -27.46
CA SER A 19 58.61 -36.30 -27.88
C SER A 19 57.49 -36.98 -27.07
N THR A 20 56.62 -37.67 -27.77
CA THR A 20 55.43 -38.37 -27.26
C THR A 20 55.80 -39.74 -26.69
N VAL A 21 55.47 -40.03 -25.41
CA VAL A 21 55.27 -41.40 -24.87
C VAL A 21 54.42 -41.32 -23.57
N TYR A 22 53.27 -42.01 -23.62
CA TYR A 22 52.46 -42.60 -22.55
C TYR A 22 51.82 -41.75 -21.43
N GLY A 23 50.50 -41.58 -21.58
CA GLY A 23 49.52 -42.11 -20.62
C GLY A 23 49.57 -41.55 -19.21
N ASN A 24 49.15 -40.31 -19.05
CA ASN A 24 48.41 -39.88 -17.86
C ASN A 24 47.19 -39.13 -18.38
N ASP A 25 46.01 -39.70 -18.15
CA ASP A 25 44.75 -39.00 -18.33
C ASP A 25 44.82 -37.74 -17.47
N VAL A 26 45.06 -36.60 -18.12
CA VAL A 26 44.81 -35.31 -17.51
C VAL A 26 43.30 -35.26 -17.39
N GLU A 27 42.77 -35.63 -16.22
CA GLU A 27 41.36 -35.43 -15.90
C GLU A 27 41.02 -33.98 -16.19
N GLU A 28 40.24 -33.79 -17.26
CA GLU A 28 39.47 -32.56 -17.49
C GLU A 28 38.81 -32.17 -16.16
N PRO A 29 38.83 -30.89 -15.74
CA PRO A 29 38.24 -30.50 -14.47
C PRO A 29 36.80 -31.01 -14.44
N GLN A 30 36.54 -32.01 -13.59
CA GLN A 30 35.28 -32.74 -13.57
C GLN A 30 34.15 -31.71 -13.59
N SER A 31 33.35 -31.73 -14.66
CA SER A 31 32.16 -30.90 -14.75
C SER A 31 31.34 -31.19 -13.51
N ILE A 32 31.26 -30.23 -12.58
CA ILE A 32 30.51 -30.40 -11.34
C ILE A 32 29.08 -30.72 -11.76
N ASP A 33 28.67 -31.97 -11.52
CA ASP A 33 27.32 -32.42 -11.81
C ASP A 33 26.36 -31.58 -10.95
N LEU A 34 25.70 -30.63 -11.60
CA LEU A 34 24.74 -29.72 -10.97
C LEU A 34 23.65 -30.51 -10.22
N THR A 35 23.33 -31.73 -10.68
CA THR A 35 22.36 -32.61 -10.01
C THR A 35 22.91 -33.16 -8.69
N THR A 36 24.22 -33.39 -8.57
CA THR A 36 24.87 -33.83 -7.33
C THR A 36 24.97 -32.70 -6.30
N LEU A 37 25.21 -31.46 -6.76
CA LEU A 37 25.24 -30.29 -5.89
C LEU A 37 23.86 -29.96 -5.31
N GLU A 38 22.82 -30.02 -6.16
CA GLU A 38 21.44 -29.84 -5.73
C GLU A 38 21.03 -30.90 -4.70
N LYS A 39 21.28 -32.19 -4.98
CA LYS A 39 21.01 -33.29 -4.04
C LYS A 39 21.69 -33.07 -2.69
N SER A 40 22.96 -32.67 -2.70
CA SER A 40 23.72 -32.37 -1.48
C SER A 40 23.08 -31.24 -0.68
N TYR A 41 22.63 -30.17 -1.35
CA TYR A 41 21.94 -29.06 -0.71
C TYR A 41 20.56 -29.45 -0.14
N GLN A 42 19.77 -30.24 -0.86
CA GLN A 42 18.49 -30.72 -0.34
C GLN A 42 18.70 -31.67 0.85
N GLN A 43 19.71 -32.53 0.84
CA GLN A 43 20.04 -33.38 1.97
C GLN A 43 20.46 -32.56 3.21
N ALA A 44 21.29 -31.52 3.01
CA ALA A 44 21.68 -30.61 4.09
C ALA A 44 20.45 -29.88 4.68
N LYS A 45 19.52 -29.42 3.84
CA LYS A 45 18.25 -28.83 4.26
C LYS A 45 17.34 -29.81 5.00
N PHE A 46 17.24 -31.06 4.53
CA PHE A 46 16.47 -32.10 5.19
C PHE A 46 17.00 -32.32 6.61
N TYR A 47 18.32 -32.51 6.76
CA TYR A 47 18.94 -32.66 8.07
C TYR A 47 18.72 -31.44 8.98
N TYR A 48 18.82 -30.23 8.43
CA TYR A 48 18.48 -29.01 9.17
C TYR A 48 17.02 -28.98 9.63
N ASN A 49 16.08 -29.50 8.83
CA ASN A 49 14.68 -29.61 9.24
C ASN A 49 14.51 -30.63 10.37
N GLU A 50 15.19 -31.78 10.32
CA GLU A 50 15.18 -32.74 11.42
C GLU A 50 15.69 -32.13 12.72
N LEU A 51 16.78 -31.34 12.67
CA LEU A 51 17.29 -30.60 13.84
C LEU A 51 16.25 -29.63 14.44
N GLN A 52 15.23 -29.21 13.68
CA GLN A 52 14.18 -28.35 14.20
C GLN A 52 13.00 -29.11 14.80
N THR A 53 12.68 -30.28 14.24
CA THR A 53 11.45 -31.00 14.54
C THR A 53 11.67 -32.15 15.53
N ASN A 54 12.89 -32.68 15.61
CA ASN A 54 13.22 -33.81 16.46
C ASN A 54 14.06 -33.37 17.68
N SER A 55 13.42 -33.38 18.86
CA SER A 55 14.03 -32.97 20.13
C SER A 55 15.22 -33.84 20.55
N THR A 56 15.23 -35.11 20.17
CA THR A 56 16.31 -36.06 20.52
C THR A 56 17.62 -35.66 19.88
N ILE A 57 17.59 -35.30 18.59
CA ILE A 57 18.82 -34.91 17.88
C ILE A 57 19.16 -33.44 18.09
N SER A 58 18.16 -32.57 18.28
CA SER A 58 18.39 -31.13 18.43
C SER A 58 19.07 -30.77 19.74
N GLY A 59 18.97 -31.60 20.78
CA GLY A 59 19.62 -31.39 22.08
C GLY A 59 21.15 -31.47 22.04
N SER A 60 21.75 -32.12 21.02
CA SER A 60 23.20 -32.27 20.91
C SER A 60 23.83 -31.19 20.02
N ARG A 61 24.75 -30.40 20.58
CA ARG A 61 25.52 -29.40 19.82
C ARG A 61 26.32 -30.03 18.66
N ASP A 62 26.81 -31.26 18.83
CA ASP A 62 27.57 -31.95 17.78
C ASP A 62 26.72 -32.24 16.54
N ASN A 63 25.43 -32.51 16.72
CA ASN A 63 24.49 -32.68 15.61
C ASN A 63 24.30 -31.37 14.84
N TRP A 64 24.21 -30.23 15.53
CA TRP A 64 24.20 -28.92 14.86
C TRP A 64 25.49 -28.67 14.07
N LEU A 65 26.64 -28.98 14.64
CA LEU A 65 27.94 -28.87 13.97
C LEU A 65 28.05 -29.81 12.75
N ASN A 66 27.45 -31.00 12.80
CA ASN A 66 27.37 -31.89 11.64
C ASN A 66 26.60 -31.22 10.48
N GLY A 67 25.46 -30.60 10.78
CA GLY A 67 24.67 -29.90 9.76
C GLY A 67 25.37 -28.65 9.23
N VAL A 68 26.10 -27.92 10.09
CA VAL A 68 27.01 -26.84 9.67
C VAL A 68 28.05 -27.37 8.67
N ARG A 69 28.69 -28.50 8.95
CA ARG A 69 29.67 -29.11 8.02
C ARG A 69 29.04 -29.46 6.66
N ASN A 70 27.78 -29.90 6.63
CA ASN A 70 27.07 -30.19 5.37
C ASN A 70 26.94 -28.95 4.47
N PHE A 71 26.45 -27.82 4.99
CA PHE A 71 26.36 -26.58 4.20
C PHE A 71 27.73 -25.99 3.87
N ARG A 72 28.69 -26.06 4.81
CA ARG A 72 30.05 -25.57 4.59
C ARG A 72 30.75 -26.30 3.45
N LYS A 73 30.58 -27.62 3.37
CA LYS A 73 31.13 -28.43 2.27
C LYS A 73 30.61 -27.95 0.91
N ILE A 74 29.31 -27.72 0.79
CA ILE A 74 28.67 -27.25 -0.46
C ILE A 74 29.29 -25.92 -0.91
N TYR A 75 29.40 -24.95 0.01
CA TYR A 75 30.01 -23.65 -0.29
C TYR A 75 31.47 -23.78 -0.72
N LEU A 76 32.29 -24.55 0.02
CA LEU A 76 33.72 -24.67 -0.26
C LEU A 76 34.00 -25.43 -1.56
N THR A 77 33.17 -26.41 -1.92
CA THR A 77 33.30 -27.16 -3.17
C THR A 77 32.88 -26.32 -4.38
N SER A 78 31.84 -25.50 -4.24
CA SER A 78 31.25 -24.76 -5.37
C SER A 78 30.97 -23.29 -5.00
N PRO A 79 31.99 -22.47 -4.71
CA PRO A 79 31.83 -21.13 -4.14
C PRO A 79 31.18 -20.10 -5.07
N LYS A 80 31.08 -20.41 -6.38
CA LYS A 80 30.41 -19.55 -7.37
C LYS A 80 29.01 -20.05 -7.78
N SER A 81 28.55 -21.15 -7.20
CA SER A 81 27.25 -21.75 -7.56
C SER A 81 26.06 -20.98 -6.97
N ASP A 82 24.88 -21.20 -7.53
CA ASP A 82 23.62 -20.67 -7.00
C ASP A 82 23.33 -21.12 -5.56
N TYR A 83 23.92 -22.25 -5.13
CA TYR A 83 23.80 -22.78 -3.77
C TYR A 83 24.81 -22.20 -2.77
N ALA A 84 25.82 -21.45 -3.23
CA ALA A 84 26.85 -20.89 -2.36
C ALA A 84 26.27 -19.84 -1.40
N ALA A 85 25.56 -18.83 -1.93
CA ALA A 85 24.88 -17.81 -1.14
C ALA A 85 23.85 -18.42 -0.18
N ALA A 86 23.08 -19.39 -0.66
CA ALA A 86 22.10 -20.10 0.15
C ALA A 86 22.74 -20.90 1.28
N SER A 87 23.86 -21.57 1.02
CA SER A 87 24.61 -22.33 2.05
C SER A 87 25.18 -21.41 3.12
N LEU A 88 25.79 -20.27 2.74
CA LEU A 88 26.26 -19.26 3.71
C LEU A 88 25.12 -18.69 4.56
N TYR A 89 23.98 -18.37 3.94
CA TYR A 89 22.81 -17.91 4.67
C TYR A 89 22.30 -18.95 5.68
N MET A 90 22.28 -20.23 5.26
CA MET A 90 21.92 -21.35 6.14
C MET A 90 22.92 -21.54 7.29
N LEU A 91 24.22 -21.41 7.04
CA LEU A 91 25.25 -21.40 8.09
C LEU A 91 24.99 -20.30 9.11
N GLY A 92 24.76 -19.06 8.66
CA GLY A 92 24.40 -17.94 9.53
C GLY A 92 23.18 -18.25 10.40
N ARG A 93 22.14 -18.86 9.82
CA ARG A 93 20.91 -19.26 10.52
C ARG A 93 21.14 -20.38 11.53
N MET A 94 21.94 -21.39 11.18
CA MET A 94 22.26 -22.50 12.08
C MET A 94 23.04 -22.03 13.30
N TYR A 95 24.07 -21.21 13.09
CA TYR A 95 24.84 -20.62 14.19
C TYR A 95 23.99 -19.71 15.07
N SER A 96 23.05 -18.94 14.51
CA SER A 96 22.11 -18.13 15.29
C SER A 96 21.24 -18.99 16.21
N LYS A 97 20.72 -20.11 15.68
CA LYS A 97 19.92 -21.08 16.45
C LYS A 97 20.74 -21.76 17.53
N MET A 98 21.96 -22.20 17.20
CA MET A 98 22.88 -22.84 18.13
C MET A 98 23.24 -21.89 19.28
N SER A 99 23.56 -20.62 19.00
CA SER A 99 23.78 -19.60 20.03
C SER A 99 22.55 -19.42 20.94
N LYS A 100 21.34 -19.36 20.36
CA LYS A 100 20.09 -19.26 21.14
C LYS A 100 19.89 -20.46 22.07
N GLN A 101 20.23 -21.66 21.60
CA GLN A 101 19.96 -22.91 22.33
C GLN A 101 21.02 -23.22 23.39
N PHE A 102 22.30 -22.97 23.09
CA PHE A 102 23.43 -23.37 23.95
C PHE A 102 24.13 -22.20 24.64
N GLY A 103 23.69 -20.94 24.41
CA GLY A 103 24.22 -19.77 25.10
C GLY A 103 25.65 -19.37 24.71
N THR A 104 26.12 -19.79 23.54
CA THR A 104 27.49 -19.60 23.06
C THR A 104 27.63 -18.30 22.25
N GLU A 105 28.42 -17.35 22.75
CA GLU A 105 28.67 -16.06 22.07
C GLU A 105 29.47 -16.24 20.77
N ILE A 106 30.41 -17.20 20.74
CA ILE A 106 31.19 -17.52 19.53
C ILE A 106 30.25 -17.90 18.37
N ASP A 107 29.20 -18.68 18.64
CA ASP A 107 28.22 -19.06 17.62
C ASP A 107 27.41 -17.84 17.15
N LEU A 108 27.17 -16.85 18.01
CA LEU A 108 26.53 -15.60 17.59
C LEU A 108 27.42 -14.79 16.65
N GLN A 109 28.73 -14.75 16.91
CA GLN A 109 29.70 -14.05 16.06
C GLN A 109 29.87 -14.74 14.71
N GLU A 110 29.95 -16.07 14.69
CA GLU A 110 29.95 -16.87 13.45
C GLU A 110 28.68 -16.60 12.63
N SER A 111 27.52 -16.56 13.28
CA SER A 111 26.24 -16.24 12.62
C SER A 111 26.30 -14.89 11.88
N ILE A 112 26.79 -13.85 12.56
CA ILE A 112 26.95 -12.51 11.98
C ILE A 112 27.98 -12.52 10.85
N SER A 113 29.07 -13.28 10.99
CA SER A 113 30.10 -13.40 9.96
C SER A 113 29.54 -14.01 8.68
N TYR A 114 28.86 -15.15 8.77
CA TYR A 114 28.27 -15.78 7.60
C TYR A 114 27.20 -14.91 6.93
N TYR A 115 26.36 -14.21 7.69
CA TYR A 115 25.43 -13.25 7.10
C TYR A 115 26.13 -12.09 6.37
N ARG A 116 27.24 -11.60 6.92
CA ARG A 116 28.07 -10.60 6.24
C ARG A 116 28.62 -11.16 4.93
N ASP A 117 29.14 -12.39 4.94
CA ASP A 117 29.70 -13.05 3.76
C ASP A 117 28.67 -13.19 2.63
N VAL A 118 27.39 -13.47 2.94
CA VAL A 118 26.33 -13.46 1.91
C VAL A 118 26.28 -12.09 1.22
N SER A 119 26.23 -11.01 1.99
CA SER A 119 26.11 -9.65 1.44
C SER A 119 27.38 -9.12 0.77
N ASP A 120 28.55 -9.58 1.20
CA ASP A 120 29.84 -9.13 0.68
C ASP A 120 30.25 -9.91 -0.58
N LEU A 121 30.02 -11.23 -0.59
CA LEU A 121 30.43 -12.11 -1.69
C LEU A 121 29.35 -12.26 -2.77
N PHE A 122 28.07 -12.10 -2.42
CA PHE A 122 26.94 -12.27 -3.34
C PHE A 122 25.99 -11.06 -3.32
N PRO A 123 26.49 -9.84 -3.59
CA PRO A 123 25.71 -8.62 -3.45
C PRO A 123 24.47 -8.56 -4.35
N GLU A 124 24.46 -9.25 -5.49
CA GLU A 124 23.30 -9.30 -6.42
C GLU A 124 22.30 -10.42 -6.07
N ASN A 125 22.62 -11.30 -5.12
CA ASN A 125 21.74 -12.40 -4.75
C ASN A 125 20.61 -11.90 -3.84
N ARG A 126 19.40 -12.40 -4.09
CA ARG A 126 18.19 -12.08 -3.28
C ARG A 126 18.30 -12.40 -1.79
N LEU A 127 19.29 -13.17 -1.35
CA LEU A 127 19.51 -13.48 0.07
C LEU A 127 20.43 -12.47 0.77
N ALA A 128 21.03 -11.53 0.04
CA ALA A 128 21.98 -10.58 0.60
C ALA A 128 21.30 -9.57 1.54
N ASP A 129 20.13 -9.05 1.16
CA ASP A 129 19.31 -8.17 1.99
C ASP A 129 18.64 -8.93 3.15
N ASP A 130 18.18 -10.17 2.94
CA ASP A 130 17.78 -11.12 4.00
C ASP A 130 18.87 -11.28 5.07
N ALA A 131 20.12 -11.50 4.64
CA ALA A 131 21.26 -11.70 5.53
C ALA A 131 21.60 -10.42 6.33
N LEU A 132 21.59 -9.27 5.66
CA LEU A 132 21.77 -7.98 6.32
C LEU A 132 20.69 -7.70 7.35
N TYR A 133 19.43 -8.04 7.04
CA TYR A 133 18.30 -7.84 7.96
C TYR A 133 18.41 -8.78 9.17
N ALA A 134 18.79 -10.04 8.95
CA ALA A 134 19.06 -10.99 10.02
C ALA A 134 20.21 -10.52 10.94
N SER A 135 21.30 -10.03 10.37
CA SER A 135 22.43 -9.44 11.12
C SER A 135 21.98 -8.23 11.95
N GLY A 136 21.19 -7.32 11.36
CA GLY A 136 20.63 -6.16 12.06
C GLY A 136 19.77 -6.57 13.27
N ASN A 137 18.92 -7.59 13.09
CA ASN A 137 18.10 -8.13 14.18
C ASN A 137 18.93 -8.76 15.30
N ILE A 138 20.03 -9.42 14.98
CA ILE A 138 20.96 -9.95 15.99
C ILE A 138 21.57 -8.81 16.79
N PHE A 139 22.09 -7.77 16.13
CA PHE A 139 22.66 -6.63 16.84
C PHE A 139 21.66 -5.94 17.76
N LEU A 140 20.43 -5.74 17.28
CA LEU A 140 19.39 -5.07 18.05
C LEU A 140 18.90 -5.93 19.22
N LYS A 141 18.48 -7.18 18.95
CA LYS A 141 17.74 -8.00 19.92
C LYS A 141 18.64 -8.85 20.81
N LYS A 142 19.86 -9.18 20.37
CA LYS A 142 20.75 -10.10 21.10
C LYS A 142 21.93 -9.39 21.73
N GLN A 143 22.48 -8.36 21.07
CA GLN A 143 23.64 -7.63 21.58
C GLN A 143 23.32 -6.26 22.17
N ASN A 144 22.07 -5.79 22.06
CA ASN A 144 21.66 -4.44 22.46
C ASN A 144 22.55 -3.34 21.85
N LYS A 145 22.89 -3.48 20.56
CA LYS A 145 23.77 -2.57 19.80
C LYS A 145 22.98 -1.90 18.66
N PRO A 146 22.12 -0.91 18.98
CA PRO A 146 21.23 -0.29 18.00
C PRO A 146 21.97 0.43 16.87
N GLU A 147 23.18 0.97 17.10
CA GLU A 147 23.97 1.61 16.04
C GLU A 147 24.49 0.60 15.01
N LYS A 148 24.90 -0.59 15.48
CA LYS A 148 25.32 -1.68 14.57
C LYS A 148 24.12 -2.22 13.79
N ALA A 149 22.96 -2.33 14.43
CA ALA A 149 21.72 -2.71 13.76
C ALA A 149 21.34 -1.71 12.66
N ALA A 150 21.36 -0.41 12.98
CA ALA A 150 21.11 0.66 12.02
C ALA A 150 22.09 0.62 10.83
N LYS A 151 23.37 0.33 11.07
CA LYS A 151 24.37 0.18 9.99
C LYS A 151 23.99 -0.96 9.03
N SER A 152 23.57 -2.12 9.55
CA SER A 152 23.12 -3.24 8.71
C SER A 152 21.86 -2.89 7.91
N TYR A 153 20.85 -2.29 8.54
CA TYR A 153 19.61 -1.88 7.85
C TYR A 153 19.87 -0.79 6.80
N ASN A 154 20.75 0.17 7.08
CA ASN A 154 21.09 1.23 6.12
C ASN A 154 21.74 0.68 4.85
N ARG A 155 22.52 -0.41 4.96
CA ARG A 155 23.11 -1.05 3.78
C ARG A 155 22.02 -1.60 2.84
N ILE A 156 20.92 -2.12 3.40
CA ILE A 156 19.71 -2.53 2.65
C ILE A 156 19.12 -1.34 1.91
N ILE A 157 18.86 -0.24 2.62
CA ILE A 157 18.29 0.98 2.01
C ILE A 157 19.15 1.51 0.87
N SER A 158 20.48 1.45 1.03
CA SER A 158 21.40 2.05 0.08
C SER A 158 21.58 1.22 -1.19
N HIS A 159 21.63 -0.11 -1.09
CA HIS A 159 22.01 -1.00 -2.19
C HIS A 159 20.86 -1.89 -2.71
N TYR A 160 19.81 -2.12 -1.93
CA TYR A 160 18.77 -3.12 -2.20
C TYR A 160 17.38 -2.47 -2.27
N ARG A 161 17.23 -1.41 -3.09
CA ARG A 161 16.00 -0.59 -3.14
C ARG A 161 14.75 -1.34 -3.58
N ASN A 162 14.93 -2.40 -4.36
CA ASN A 162 13.84 -3.24 -4.88
C ASN A 162 13.75 -4.60 -4.16
N GLY A 163 14.54 -4.80 -3.10
CA GLY A 163 14.55 -6.03 -2.29
C GLY A 163 13.35 -6.11 -1.36
N ASP A 164 12.95 -7.33 -0.98
CA ASP A 164 11.80 -7.57 -0.11
C ASP A 164 12.06 -7.15 1.35
N MET A 165 13.34 -7.10 1.76
CA MET A 165 13.75 -6.59 3.06
C MET A 165 13.83 -5.06 3.13
N TYR A 166 13.74 -4.33 2.01
CA TYR A 166 13.76 -2.87 2.00
C TYR A 166 12.69 -2.23 2.92
N PRO A 167 11.38 -2.54 2.77
CA PRO A 167 10.35 -1.95 3.64
C PRO A 167 10.57 -2.30 5.13
N HIS A 168 11.02 -3.52 5.42
CA HIS A 168 11.31 -3.99 6.77
C HIS A 168 12.48 -3.22 7.41
N ALA A 169 13.55 -3.02 6.65
CA ALA A 169 14.72 -2.24 7.07
C ALA A 169 14.37 -0.76 7.29
N ALA A 170 13.55 -0.18 6.41
CA ALA A 170 13.07 1.20 6.53
C ALA A 170 12.28 1.39 7.83
N ASP A 171 11.35 0.50 8.13
CA ASP A 171 10.56 0.57 9.35
C ASP A 171 11.40 0.32 10.60
N ALA A 172 12.37 -0.59 10.54
CA ALA A 172 13.35 -0.78 11.62
C ALA A 172 14.15 0.51 11.89
N LEU A 173 14.62 1.20 10.85
CA LEU A 173 15.35 2.47 10.99
C LEU A 173 14.47 3.60 11.55
N LYS A 174 13.19 3.68 11.17
CA LYS A 174 12.24 4.62 11.77
C LYS A 174 12.06 4.37 13.27
N ARG A 175 11.89 3.10 13.66
CA ARG A 175 11.80 2.72 15.08
C ARG A 175 13.09 3.08 15.83
N LEU A 176 14.24 2.74 15.26
CA LEU A 176 15.54 3.07 15.85
C LEU A 176 15.75 4.58 16.00
N SER A 177 15.28 5.38 15.05
CA SER A 177 15.32 6.84 15.15
C SER A 177 14.44 7.36 16.29
N LYS A 178 13.22 6.83 16.41
CA LYS A 178 12.29 7.21 17.47
C LYS A 178 12.77 6.80 18.87
N GLU A 179 13.26 5.58 19.01
CA GLU A 179 13.58 4.97 20.30
C GLU A 179 15.00 5.33 20.79
N TYR A 180 15.96 5.45 19.87
CA TYR A 180 17.38 5.63 20.21
C TYR A 180 17.99 6.91 19.64
N GLY A 181 17.20 7.77 18.98
CA GLY A 181 17.70 9.03 18.39
C GLY A 181 18.66 8.83 17.21
N ILE A 182 18.71 7.63 16.62
CA ILE A 182 19.61 7.33 15.50
C ILE A 182 19.10 8.07 14.24
N PRO A 183 19.96 8.85 13.54
CA PRO A 183 19.52 9.60 12.37
C PRO A 183 19.13 8.66 11.23
N LEU A 184 18.04 8.99 10.54
CA LEU A 184 17.62 8.27 9.34
C LEU A 184 18.66 8.47 8.22
N PRO A 185 18.94 7.43 7.41
CA PRO A 185 19.85 7.56 6.28
C PRO A 185 19.40 8.61 5.28
N ALA A 186 20.38 9.32 4.69
CA ALA A 186 20.10 10.27 3.63
C ALA A 186 19.33 9.64 2.46
N ALA A 187 19.52 8.36 2.14
CA ALA A 187 18.73 7.67 1.10
C ALA A 187 17.22 7.58 1.44
N MET A 188 16.85 7.53 2.72
CA MET A 188 15.45 7.61 3.17
C MET A 188 14.93 9.06 3.20
N LEU A 189 15.83 10.03 3.36
CA LEU A 189 15.52 11.47 3.33
C LEU A 189 15.51 12.03 1.89
N ARG A 190 16.18 11.35 0.95
CA ARG A 190 16.36 11.67 -0.48
C ARG A 190 15.52 10.78 -1.41
N TYR A 191 14.52 10.10 -0.87
CA TYR A 191 13.56 9.31 -1.64
C TYR A 191 12.52 10.29 -2.19
N ASN A 192 12.78 11.01 -3.28
CA ASN A 192 11.88 12.00 -3.95
C ASN A 192 12.30 12.22 -5.42
N ASP A 193 12.07 11.28 -6.35
CA ASP A 193 12.24 11.63 -7.79
C ASP A 193 11.27 10.95 -8.78
N ILE A 194 10.66 9.81 -8.48
CA ILE A 194 9.50 9.30 -9.27
C ILE A 194 8.44 8.66 -8.34
N SER A 195 8.85 8.14 -7.19
CA SER A 195 7.97 7.59 -6.14
C SER A 195 7.32 8.62 -5.21
N ASN A 196 7.59 9.92 -5.39
CA ASN A 196 6.99 11.01 -4.60
C ASN A 196 6.13 11.94 -5.41
N LEU A 197 5.89 11.56 -6.66
CA LEU A 197 4.78 12.12 -7.38
C LEU A 197 3.52 11.65 -6.66
N SER A 198 2.74 12.57 -6.10
CA SER A 198 1.43 12.22 -5.60
C SER A 198 0.58 11.76 -6.79
N TYR A 199 0.03 10.55 -6.71
CA TYR A 199 -0.84 10.03 -7.74
C TYR A 199 -2.12 10.84 -7.75
N VAL A 200 -2.35 11.58 -8.83
CA VAL A 200 -3.64 12.21 -9.10
C VAL A 200 -4.58 11.13 -9.61
N LEU A 201 -5.60 10.85 -8.81
CA LEU A 201 -6.59 9.80 -9.00
C LEU A 201 -7.79 10.34 -9.82
N PRO A 202 -8.69 9.45 -10.30
CA PRO A 202 -9.85 9.86 -11.09
C PRO A 202 -10.67 10.97 -10.44
N VAL A 203 -11.08 11.92 -11.27
CA VAL A 203 -11.90 13.06 -10.89
C VAL A 203 -13.30 12.58 -10.52
N LYS A 204 -13.83 13.03 -9.39
CA LYS A 204 -15.25 12.92 -9.04
C LYS A 204 -15.91 14.28 -9.20
N TYR A 205 -17.17 14.31 -9.59
CA TYR A 205 -17.91 15.57 -9.65
C TYR A 205 -19.36 15.40 -9.20
N TRP A 206 -19.94 16.51 -8.76
CA TRP A 206 -21.37 16.67 -8.48
C TRP A 206 -21.80 17.98 -9.09
N SER A 207 -22.91 17.98 -9.82
CA SER A 207 -23.38 19.16 -10.52
C SER A 207 -24.88 19.42 -10.31
N SER A 208 -25.24 20.70 -10.29
CA SER A 208 -26.58 21.27 -10.40
C SER A 208 -26.54 22.45 -11.37
N ASN A 209 -27.71 23.01 -11.71
CA ASN A 209 -27.85 24.10 -12.68
C ASN A 209 -27.02 25.36 -12.37
N ASP A 210 -26.65 25.59 -11.12
CA ASP A 210 -25.92 26.78 -10.66
C ASP A 210 -24.65 26.46 -9.85
N TYR A 211 -24.28 25.18 -9.74
CA TYR A 211 -23.15 24.76 -8.92
C TYR A 211 -22.54 23.44 -9.40
N THR A 212 -21.23 23.43 -9.60
CA THR A 212 -20.46 22.21 -9.90
C THR A 212 -19.30 22.07 -8.92
N ARG A 213 -19.22 20.93 -8.22
CA ARG A 213 -18.08 20.56 -7.39
C ARG A 213 -17.26 19.49 -8.09
N VAL A 214 -16.00 19.77 -8.30
CA VAL A 214 -15.00 18.83 -8.81
C VAL A 214 -14.05 18.45 -7.67
N VAL A 215 -13.83 17.16 -7.46
CA VAL A 215 -12.95 16.62 -6.41
C VAL A 215 -11.88 15.75 -7.06
N ILE A 216 -10.64 16.15 -6.84
CA ILE A 216 -9.44 15.49 -7.35
C ILE A 216 -8.76 14.83 -6.16
N ASN A 217 -8.76 13.50 -6.12
CA ASN A 217 -8.08 12.76 -5.06
C ASN A 217 -6.58 12.68 -5.36
N ALA A 218 -5.76 12.72 -4.32
CA ALA A 218 -4.33 12.51 -4.43
C ALA A 218 -3.86 11.45 -3.41
N SER A 219 -2.82 10.68 -3.75
CA SER A 219 -2.20 9.73 -2.80
C SER A 219 -1.46 10.40 -1.64
N GLY A 220 -1.23 11.71 -1.72
CA GLY A 220 -0.57 12.52 -0.72
C GLY A 220 -0.80 14.02 -0.95
N PRO A 221 -0.25 14.89 -0.07
CA PRO A 221 -0.34 16.33 -0.25
C PRO A 221 0.29 16.81 -1.55
N VAL A 222 -0.41 17.70 -2.26
CA VAL A 222 0.04 18.30 -3.53
C VAL A 222 0.01 19.81 -3.46
N THR A 223 0.99 20.43 -4.10
CA THR A 223 1.00 21.88 -4.34
C THR A 223 0.45 22.12 -5.74
N TYR A 224 -0.40 23.14 -5.93
CA TYR A 224 -0.97 23.45 -7.24
C TYR A 224 -0.89 24.94 -7.58
N ARG A 225 -0.96 25.25 -8.87
CA ARG A 225 -1.16 26.62 -9.38
C ARG A 225 -2.32 26.64 -10.36
N GLU A 226 -3.18 27.64 -10.25
CA GLU A 226 -4.30 27.85 -11.15
C GLU A 226 -4.04 28.93 -12.19
N THR A 227 -4.68 28.81 -13.35
CA THR A 227 -4.67 29.85 -14.39
C THR A 227 -6.00 29.86 -15.11
N LEU A 228 -6.71 30.99 -15.07
CA LEU A 228 -7.93 31.20 -15.83
C LEU A 228 -7.59 31.85 -17.18
N LEU A 229 -7.94 31.16 -18.26
CA LEU A 229 -7.85 31.68 -19.61
C LEU A 229 -9.23 32.06 -20.12
N GLU A 230 -9.33 33.28 -20.64
CA GLU A 230 -10.54 33.75 -21.30
C GLU A 230 -10.80 33.02 -22.63
N LYS A 231 -12.04 33.08 -23.09
CA LYS A 231 -12.47 32.44 -24.35
C LYS A 231 -11.66 33.03 -25.51
N GLN A 232 -11.09 32.15 -26.34
CA GLN A 232 -10.29 32.53 -27.51
C GLN A 232 -10.77 31.79 -28.75
N GLY A 233 -11.47 32.48 -29.65
CA GLY A 233 -12.02 31.90 -30.87
C GLY A 233 -12.93 30.69 -30.59
N LYS A 234 -12.52 29.52 -31.08
CA LYS A 234 -13.22 28.25 -30.89
C LYS A 234 -12.92 27.58 -29.53
N HIS A 235 -11.90 28.02 -28.81
CA HIS A 235 -11.56 27.45 -27.51
C HIS A 235 -12.43 28.08 -26.41
N PRO A 236 -13.12 27.26 -25.59
CA PRO A 236 -13.90 27.77 -24.47
C PRO A 236 -12.99 28.46 -23.45
N ARG A 237 -13.63 29.18 -22.52
CA ARG A 237 -12.95 29.65 -21.30
C ARG A 237 -12.39 28.43 -20.56
N ARG A 238 -11.21 28.52 -19.96
CA ARG A 238 -10.53 27.35 -19.37
C ARG A 238 -9.91 27.70 -18.03
N LEU A 239 -10.12 26.85 -17.02
CA LEU A 239 -9.38 26.93 -15.77
C LEU A 239 -8.38 25.77 -15.73
N TYR A 240 -7.09 26.09 -15.73
CA TYR A 240 -6.01 25.14 -15.54
C TYR A 240 -5.66 25.04 -14.06
N ILE A 241 -5.35 23.82 -13.62
CA ILE A 241 -4.79 23.54 -12.32
C ILE A 241 -3.60 22.61 -12.53
N ASP A 242 -2.41 23.13 -12.28
CA ASP A 242 -1.14 22.42 -12.43
C ASP A 242 -0.67 21.91 -11.07
N PHE A 243 -0.78 20.60 -10.89
CA PHE A 243 -0.35 19.87 -9.71
C PHE A 243 1.13 19.53 -9.86
N GLN A 244 1.95 20.11 -8.99
CA GLN A 244 3.40 19.91 -8.97
C GLN A 244 3.76 18.63 -8.23
N ASN A 245 4.89 18.05 -8.59
CA ASN A 245 5.38 16.79 -8.03
C ASN A 245 4.24 15.74 -7.99
N SER A 246 3.60 15.54 -9.14
CA SER A 246 2.41 14.71 -9.30
C SER A 246 2.46 13.87 -10.57
N TYR A 247 1.79 12.71 -10.53
CA TYR A 247 1.72 11.76 -11.63
C TYR A 247 0.27 11.31 -11.87
N ILE A 248 -0.11 11.11 -13.13
CA ILE A 248 -1.39 10.52 -13.49
C ILE A 248 -1.20 9.33 -14.43
N GLU A 249 -1.78 8.19 -14.04
CA GLU A 249 -1.75 6.98 -14.86
C GLU A 249 -2.47 7.21 -16.20
N PRO A 250 -1.97 6.65 -17.32
CA PRO A 250 -2.56 6.83 -18.64
C PRO A 250 -4.08 6.55 -18.71
N ARG A 251 -4.56 5.55 -17.96
CA ARG A 251 -5.98 5.17 -17.92
C ARG A 251 -6.92 6.26 -17.39
N TYR A 252 -6.41 7.25 -16.67
CA TYR A 252 -7.21 8.34 -16.09
C TYR A 252 -7.12 9.65 -16.88
N ARG A 253 -6.55 9.64 -18.09
CA ARG A 253 -6.35 10.83 -18.93
C ARG A 253 -7.49 11.09 -19.93
N ALA A 254 -8.47 10.18 -20.01
CA ALA A 254 -9.62 10.36 -20.86
C ALA A 254 -10.48 11.54 -20.35
N PRO A 255 -10.94 12.45 -21.23
CA PRO A 255 -11.84 13.53 -20.85
C PRO A 255 -13.15 13.03 -20.23
N VAL A 256 -13.66 13.73 -19.22
CA VAL A 256 -14.94 13.47 -18.57
C VAL A 256 -15.94 14.56 -19.01
N PRO A 257 -16.96 14.25 -19.84
CA PRO A 257 -18.00 15.20 -20.18
C PRO A 257 -18.87 15.50 -18.95
N ILE A 258 -19.27 16.76 -18.80
CA ILE A 258 -20.11 17.24 -17.69
C ILE A 258 -21.44 17.78 -18.22
N GLU A 259 -21.36 18.70 -19.20
CA GLU A 259 -22.51 19.23 -19.96
C GLU A 259 -23.66 19.78 -19.10
N ASP A 260 -23.31 20.44 -17.98
CA ASP A 260 -24.28 20.95 -16.99
C ASP A 260 -24.65 22.43 -17.19
N GLY A 261 -24.17 23.06 -18.26
CA GLY A 261 -24.33 24.49 -18.54
C GLY A 261 -23.30 25.39 -17.84
N LEU A 262 -22.49 24.85 -16.92
CA LEU A 262 -21.35 25.54 -16.31
C LEU A 262 -20.02 25.05 -16.88
N LEU A 263 -19.83 23.74 -16.92
CA LEU A 263 -18.65 23.05 -17.43
C LEU A 263 -19.05 22.14 -18.60
N LYS A 264 -18.26 22.18 -19.67
CA LYS A 264 -18.41 21.25 -20.81
C LYS A 264 -17.80 19.90 -20.49
N GLN A 265 -16.55 19.91 -20.03
CA GLN A 265 -15.78 18.70 -19.72
C GLN A 265 -14.62 19.01 -18.78
N ILE A 266 -14.08 17.95 -18.19
CA ILE A 266 -12.84 17.96 -17.41
C ILE A 266 -11.80 17.13 -18.15
N ARG A 267 -10.60 17.69 -18.35
CA ARG A 267 -9.48 16.99 -18.98
C ARG A 267 -8.34 16.87 -17.99
N THR A 268 -7.64 15.75 -18.03
CA THR A 268 -6.52 15.45 -17.14
C THR A 268 -5.37 14.90 -17.98
N GLY A 269 -4.14 15.32 -17.68
CA GLY A 269 -2.99 14.85 -18.45
C GLY A 269 -1.67 15.11 -17.73
N GLN A 270 -0.67 14.30 -18.07
CA GLN A 270 0.71 14.56 -17.66
C GLN A 270 1.25 15.70 -18.54
N ASN A 271 1.48 16.88 -17.95
CA ASN A 271 1.93 18.08 -18.66
C ASN A 271 3.45 18.16 -18.79
N THR A 272 4.17 17.75 -17.73
CA THR A 272 5.61 17.52 -17.70
C THR A 272 5.88 16.20 -16.96
N PRO A 273 7.10 15.65 -16.91
CA PRO A 273 7.38 14.45 -16.12
C PRO A 273 6.93 14.52 -14.65
N GLU A 274 6.86 15.73 -14.06
CA GLU A 274 6.53 15.93 -12.64
C GLU A 274 5.25 16.77 -12.41
N THR A 275 4.56 17.21 -13.47
CA THR A 275 3.37 18.06 -13.36
C THR A 275 2.16 17.39 -14.01
N VAL A 276 1.09 17.20 -13.24
CA VAL A 276 -0.24 16.84 -13.76
C VAL A 276 -1.05 18.12 -13.99
N ARG A 277 -1.63 18.27 -15.18
CA ARG A 277 -2.56 19.37 -15.49
C ARG A 277 -3.98 18.86 -15.52
N VAL A 278 -4.84 19.53 -14.76
CA VAL A 278 -6.30 19.37 -14.83
C VAL A 278 -6.88 20.63 -15.48
N VAL A 279 -7.79 20.45 -16.43
CA VAL A 279 -8.42 21.52 -17.21
C VAL A 279 -9.93 21.41 -17.10
N LEU A 280 -10.57 22.47 -16.65
CA LEU A 280 -12.03 22.62 -16.69
C LEU A 280 -12.36 23.47 -17.91
N ASP A 281 -13.00 22.88 -18.90
CA ASP A 281 -13.53 23.61 -20.06
C ASP A 281 -14.86 24.24 -19.65
N ILE A 282 -14.87 25.57 -19.56
CA ILE A 282 -15.97 26.35 -19.00
C ILE A 282 -16.93 26.80 -20.09
N GLU A 283 -18.22 26.58 -19.85
CA GLU A 283 -19.33 27.16 -20.59
C GLU A 283 -19.76 28.49 -19.97
N SER A 284 -20.05 28.52 -18.68
CA SER A 284 -20.47 29.72 -17.93
C SER A 284 -20.07 29.61 -16.46
N ILE A 285 -19.43 30.64 -15.90
CA ILE A 285 -19.13 30.71 -14.46
C ILE A 285 -19.22 32.16 -13.97
N SER A 286 -19.74 32.35 -12.77
CA SER A 286 -19.68 33.63 -12.05
C SER A 286 -18.44 33.72 -11.15
N ASN A 287 -18.12 32.63 -10.44
CA ASN A 287 -16.93 32.51 -9.60
C ASN A 287 -16.51 31.05 -9.42
N TYR A 288 -15.32 30.86 -8.85
CA TYR A 288 -14.83 29.56 -8.42
C TYR A 288 -14.01 29.68 -7.12
N LYS A 289 -13.87 28.57 -6.41
CA LYS A 289 -13.02 28.44 -5.23
C LYS A 289 -12.27 27.11 -5.26
N ILE A 290 -10.97 27.14 -5.01
CA ILE A 290 -10.13 25.94 -4.91
C ILE A 290 -9.59 25.83 -3.50
N PHE A 291 -9.68 24.65 -2.88
CA PHE A 291 -9.12 24.38 -1.57
C PHE A 291 -8.77 22.90 -1.39
N SER A 292 -7.86 22.61 -0.47
CA SER A 292 -7.45 21.25 -0.13
C SER A 292 -8.10 20.78 1.17
N LEU A 293 -8.40 19.48 1.26
CA LEU A 293 -8.83 18.82 2.49
C LEU A 293 -7.84 17.69 2.82
N PRO A 294 -7.34 17.62 4.06
CA PRO A 294 -6.52 16.49 4.49
C PRO A 294 -7.39 15.24 4.73
N ASP A 295 -6.77 14.06 4.60
CA ASP A 295 -7.27 12.74 5.04
C ASP A 295 -8.68 12.28 4.53
N PRO A 296 -8.77 11.56 3.40
CA PRO A 296 -7.74 11.39 2.38
C PRO A 296 -7.49 12.72 1.64
N PHE A 297 -6.25 12.97 1.23
CA PHE A 297 -5.88 14.24 0.61
C PHE A 297 -6.66 14.45 -0.71
N ARG A 298 -7.37 15.58 -0.80
CA ARG A 298 -8.16 15.93 -1.99
C ARG A 298 -8.12 17.44 -2.25
N VAL A 299 -8.12 17.79 -3.52
CA VAL A 299 -8.31 19.18 -3.98
C VAL A 299 -9.74 19.31 -4.49
N VAL A 300 -10.47 20.26 -3.93
CA VAL A 300 -11.88 20.54 -4.24
C VAL A 300 -11.95 21.86 -4.99
N ILE A 301 -12.63 21.83 -6.14
CA ILE A 301 -12.90 22.99 -6.98
C ILE A 301 -14.41 23.17 -7.00
N ASP A 302 -14.88 24.24 -6.37
CA ASP A 302 -16.27 24.66 -6.42
C ASP A 302 -16.42 25.71 -7.51
N VAL A 303 -17.33 25.48 -8.45
CA VAL A 303 -17.67 26.35 -9.56
C VAL A 303 -19.12 26.78 -9.38
N ARG A 304 -19.40 28.08 -9.51
CA ARG A 304 -20.76 28.62 -9.38
C ARG A 304 -21.18 29.32 -10.66
N GLY A 305 -22.42 29.09 -11.07
CA GLY A 305 -23.11 29.86 -12.10
C GLY A 305 -23.55 31.22 -11.59
N GLU A 306 -24.01 32.07 -12.49
CA GLU A 306 -24.82 33.22 -12.07
C GLU A 306 -26.16 32.66 -11.57
N ARG A 307 -26.55 33.00 -10.33
CA ARG A 307 -27.93 32.75 -9.89
C ARG A 307 -28.83 33.40 -10.92
N GLN A 308 -29.61 32.61 -11.65
CA GLN A 308 -30.78 33.15 -12.30
C GLN A 308 -31.57 33.81 -11.17
N LYS A 309 -31.73 35.15 -11.23
CA LYS A 309 -32.60 35.88 -10.30
C LYS A 309 -33.89 35.08 -10.25
N ALA A 310 -34.27 34.62 -9.06
CA ALA A 310 -35.54 33.97 -8.86
C ALA A 310 -36.59 34.82 -9.58
N VAL A 311 -37.12 34.28 -10.69
CA VAL A 311 -38.30 34.85 -11.31
C VAL A 311 -39.31 34.85 -10.18
N LYS A 312 -39.68 36.04 -9.69
CA LYS A 312 -40.75 36.21 -8.73
C LYS A 312 -41.88 35.32 -9.23
N LEU A 313 -42.27 34.33 -8.44
CA LEU A 313 -43.53 33.62 -8.61
C LEU A 313 -44.64 34.67 -8.55
N SER A 314 -44.97 35.25 -9.71
CA SER A 314 -46.19 35.99 -9.91
C SER A 314 -47.30 34.96 -9.86
N LYS A 315 -48.01 34.95 -8.72
CA LYS A 315 -49.33 34.34 -8.60
C LYS A 315 -50.20 34.86 -9.75
N THR A 316 -50.43 34.01 -10.75
CA THR A 316 -51.62 34.01 -11.61
C THR A 316 -51.59 32.71 -12.40
N SER A 317 -52.36 31.73 -11.95
CA SER A 317 -52.83 30.66 -12.82
C SER A 317 -54.04 31.17 -13.61
N PRO A 318 -54.05 31.02 -14.94
CA PRO A 318 -55.29 30.77 -15.67
C PRO A 318 -55.41 29.27 -15.93
N LEU A 319 -56.63 28.75 -15.73
CA LEU A 319 -57.03 27.38 -16.06
C LEU A 319 -56.70 27.00 -17.52
N PRO A 320 -56.40 25.73 -17.82
CA PRO A 320 -56.39 25.22 -19.19
C PRO A 320 -57.81 25.19 -19.78
N PRO A 321 -58.03 25.61 -21.04
CA PRO A 321 -59.28 25.38 -21.75
C PRO A 321 -59.46 23.90 -22.06
N ALA A 322 -60.69 23.42 -21.88
CA ALA A 322 -61.14 22.10 -22.28
C ALA A 322 -60.94 21.87 -23.79
N LEU A 323 -60.38 20.72 -24.16
CA LEU A 323 -60.47 20.19 -25.52
C LEU A 323 -61.29 18.91 -25.51
N ILE A 324 -62.31 18.96 -26.36
CA ILE A 324 -63.37 17.99 -26.57
C ILE A 324 -62.83 16.79 -27.35
N SER A 325 -63.37 15.63 -26.99
CA SER A 325 -63.19 14.30 -27.56
C SER A 325 -63.47 14.19 -29.06
N SER A 326 -62.69 13.35 -29.76
CA SER A 326 -63.19 12.53 -30.87
C SER A 326 -62.52 11.15 -30.89
N ASN A 327 -63.37 10.12 -30.79
CA ASN A 327 -63.04 8.70 -30.79
C ASN A 327 -62.83 8.14 -32.21
N SER A 328 -61.96 7.13 -32.36
CA SER A 328 -62.30 5.81 -32.95
C SER A 328 -61.12 4.81 -32.84
N THR A 329 -61.22 3.75 -32.00
CA THR A 329 -61.53 2.31 -32.32
C THR A 329 -60.47 1.67 -33.26
N THR A 330 -59.74 0.56 -33.03
CA THR A 330 -59.69 -0.64 -32.13
C THR A 330 -58.54 -1.55 -32.68
N PRO A 331 -58.20 -2.77 -32.18
CA PRO A 331 -58.24 -3.37 -30.83
C PRO A 331 -56.91 -4.06 -30.39
N VAL A 332 -56.94 -4.58 -29.16
CA VAL A 332 -55.92 -5.29 -28.35
C VAL A 332 -55.66 -6.74 -28.86
N PRO A 333 -54.60 -7.44 -28.41
CA PRO A 333 -54.82 -8.36 -27.29
C PRO A 333 -53.77 -8.32 -26.17
N GLU A 334 -54.31 -8.66 -25.00
CA GLU A 334 -53.84 -8.58 -23.63
C GLU A 334 -53.05 -9.84 -23.24
N LYS A 335 -52.00 -9.68 -22.43
CA LYS A 335 -51.49 -10.78 -21.59
C LYS A 335 -51.01 -10.23 -20.24
N GLN A 336 -51.71 -10.65 -19.20
CA GLN A 336 -51.51 -10.38 -17.77
C GLN A 336 -50.32 -11.16 -17.21
N ILE A 337 -49.50 -10.55 -16.33
CA ILE A 337 -48.81 -11.21 -15.21
C ILE A 337 -48.75 -10.23 -14.02
N ALA A 338 -49.17 -10.69 -12.84
CA ALA A 338 -49.25 -9.99 -11.55
C ALA A 338 -47.87 -9.88 -10.83
N PRO A 339 -47.74 -9.05 -9.77
CA PRO A 339 -46.53 -9.00 -8.95
C PRO A 339 -46.64 -9.91 -7.71
N GLU A 340 -45.71 -10.84 -7.56
CA GLU A 340 -45.40 -11.48 -6.27
C GLU A 340 -44.03 -10.99 -5.80
N THR A 341 -43.95 -10.46 -4.58
CA THR A 341 -42.70 -10.39 -3.83
C THR A 341 -42.98 -10.82 -2.40
N ASP A 342 -42.52 -12.03 -2.07
CA ASP A 342 -42.47 -12.58 -0.73
C ASP A 342 -41.55 -11.74 0.17
N LEU A 343 -42.07 -11.41 1.36
CA LEU A 343 -41.30 -10.88 2.48
C LEU A 343 -40.63 -12.05 3.20
N ILE A 344 -39.31 -12.17 3.09
CA ILE A 344 -38.54 -13.12 3.88
C ILE A 344 -38.25 -12.48 5.25
N VAL A 345 -38.95 -12.94 6.28
CA VAL A 345 -38.61 -12.69 7.69
C VAL A 345 -37.56 -13.73 8.09
N LEU A 346 -36.38 -13.28 8.50
CA LEU A 346 -35.37 -14.13 9.12
C LEU A 346 -35.55 -14.06 10.63
N ASP A 347 -35.87 -15.20 11.25
CA ASP A 347 -35.98 -15.35 12.71
C ASP A 347 -34.60 -15.21 13.40
N ASP A 348 -34.59 -14.51 14.53
CA ASP A 348 -33.42 -14.28 15.36
C ASP A 348 -32.92 -15.58 16.03
N HIS A 349 -31.79 -16.09 15.57
CA HIS A 349 -31.05 -17.11 16.32
C HIS A 349 -30.20 -16.47 17.42
N LYS A 350 -30.74 -16.61 18.64
CA LYS A 350 -30.13 -16.40 19.97
C LYS A 350 -28.60 -16.63 19.98
N LYS A 351 -27.86 -15.57 20.28
CA LYS A 351 -26.42 -15.59 20.57
C LYS A 351 -26.14 -16.47 21.79
N THR A 352 -25.33 -17.51 21.61
CA THR A 352 -24.80 -18.36 22.67
C THR A 352 -23.84 -17.57 23.56
N GLU A 353 -24.12 -17.55 24.87
CA GLU A 353 -23.20 -17.04 25.89
C GLU A 353 -22.06 -18.03 26.11
N VAL A 354 -20.83 -17.52 26.10
CA VAL A 354 -19.64 -18.28 26.52
C VAL A 354 -19.45 -17.98 28.00
N GLY A 355 -19.47 -19.04 28.81
CA GLY A 355 -19.49 -18.97 30.27
C GLY A 355 -18.26 -18.30 30.89
N ALA A 356 -18.52 -17.45 31.88
CA ALA A 356 -17.54 -17.03 32.86
C ALA A 356 -17.81 -17.79 34.17
N GLU A 357 -16.76 -18.45 34.67
CA GLU A 357 -16.78 -19.15 35.95
C GLU A 357 -16.92 -18.18 37.14
N SER A 358 -17.53 -18.75 38.17
CA SER A 358 -17.88 -18.22 39.49
C SER A 358 -16.71 -17.63 40.28
N ALA A 359 -16.94 -16.46 40.90
CA ALA A 359 -16.52 -16.19 42.27
C ALA A 359 -17.29 -15.00 42.90
N GLY A 360 -18.04 -15.28 43.97
CA GLY A 360 -18.04 -14.48 45.21
C GLY A 360 -18.68 -13.09 45.25
N ASN A 361 -19.80 -13.00 45.97
CA ASN A 361 -20.59 -11.80 46.29
C ASN A 361 -19.97 -10.98 47.48
N PRO A 362 -20.58 -9.91 48.02
CA PRO A 362 -20.18 -8.50 47.90
C PRO A 362 -19.77 -7.83 49.24
N ALA A 363 -19.26 -6.59 49.21
CA ALA A 363 -19.28 -5.71 50.39
C ALA A 363 -19.18 -4.20 50.03
N ALA A 364 -20.22 -3.49 50.48
CA ALA A 364 -20.20 -2.18 51.15
C ALA A 364 -19.91 -0.88 50.38
N ASP A 365 -20.88 0.00 50.57
CA ASP A 365 -20.81 1.44 50.87
C ASP A 365 -20.90 2.48 49.74
N GLU A 366 -22.16 2.93 49.64
CA GLU A 366 -22.61 4.28 49.33
C GLU A 366 -21.73 5.39 49.94
N LEU A 367 -21.48 6.44 49.15
CA LEU A 367 -21.79 7.80 49.61
C LEU A 367 -22.17 8.65 48.41
N GLY A 368 -23.31 9.33 48.54
CA GLY A 368 -24.04 9.90 47.43
C GLY A 368 -23.55 11.26 46.97
N SER A 369 -23.97 11.57 45.75
CA SER A 369 -24.44 12.91 45.41
C SER A 369 -25.59 12.76 44.42
N GLU A 370 -26.82 12.86 44.91
CA GLU A 370 -28.03 12.95 44.09
C GLU A 370 -27.95 14.17 43.16
N MET A 371 -28.10 13.93 41.87
CA MET A 371 -28.55 14.95 40.92
C MET A 371 -30.03 14.66 40.59
N PRO A 372 -30.89 15.68 40.50
CA PRO A 372 -32.31 15.46 40.25
C PRO A 372 -32.53 14.86 38.87
N ALA A 373 -33.38 13.83 38.78
CA ALA A 373 -33.91 13.34 37.52
C ALA A 373 -34.70 14.49 36.87
N MET A 374 -34.13 15.05 35.80
CA MET A 374 -34.78 16.10 35.02
C MET A 374 -35.89 15.44 34.19
N GLU A 375 -37.14 15.49 34.66
CA GLU A 375 -38.29 15.13 33.82
C GLU A 375 -38.32 16.08 32.60
N LEU A 376 -38.16 15.49 31.40
CA LEU A 376 -38.24 16.23 30.14
C LEU A 376 -39.64 16.82 30.00
N SER A 377 -39.73 18.11 29.67
CA SER A 377 -41.02 18.74 29.39
C SER A 377 -41.70 18.06 28.19
N LEU A 378 -43.04 18.07 28.15
CA LEU A 378 -43.82 17.52 27.03
C LEU A 378 -43.39 18.14 25.68
N ALA A 379 -42.96 19.40 25.68
CA ALA A 379 -42.41 20.08 24.50
C ALA A 379 -41.05 19.52 24.04
N GLN A 380 -40.18 19.07 24.97
CA GLN A 380 -38.95 18.35 24.63
C GLN A 380 -39.22 16.92 24.15
N GLN A 381 -40.17 16.21 24.79
CA GLN A 381 -40.60 14.88 24.36
C GLN A 381 -41.23 14.88 22.96
N LEU A 382 -41.94 15.95 22.60
CA LEU A 382 -42.55 16.15 21.28
C LEU A 382 -41.64 16.88 20.27
N GLY A 383 -40.40 17.20 20.65
CA GLY A 383 -39.42 17.83 19.76
C GLY A 383 -39.73 19.27 19.33
N LEU A 384 -40.65 19.97 20.01
CA LEU A 384 -41.20 21.29 19.64
C LEU A 384 -40.23 22.48 19.77
N GLY A 385 -38.91 22.22 19.80
CA GLY A 385 -37.84 23.22 19.75
C GLY A 385 -36.61 22.78 18.95
N ILE A 386 -36.66 21.60 18.32
CA ILE A 386 -35.53 21.04 17.57
C ILE A 386 -35.50 21.66 16.18
N ARG A 387 -34.54 22.57 15.95
CA ARG A 387 -34.38 23.26 14.65
C ARG A 387 -33.67 22.42 13.58
N LYS A 388 -32.97 21.37 13.99
CA LYS A 388 -32.17 20.54 13.08
C LYS A 388 -32.04 19.14 13.67
N ILE A 389 -32.46 18.17 12.88
CA ILE A 389 -32.21 16.75 13.12
C ILE A 389 -31.18 16.32 12.08
N VAL A 390 -30.09 15.68 12.53
CA VAL A 390 -29.08 15.10 11.64
C VAL A 390 -29.25 13.59 11.70
N VAL A 391 -29.61 13.00 10.57
CA VAL A 391 -29.65 11.55 10.39
C VAL A 391 -28.35 11.15 9.72
N ASP A 392 -27.58 10.28 10.37
CA ASP A 392 -26.30 9.79 9.87
C ASP A 392 -26.36 8.28 9.62
N PRO A 393 -26.68 7.85 8.39
CA PRO A 393 -26.63 6.44 8.03
C PRO A 393 -25.20 5.91 8.15
N GLY A 394 -24.99 4.94 9.04
CA GLY A 394 -23.67 4.34 9.26
C GLY A 394 -23.07 3.69 8.01
N HIS A 395 -21.74 3.59 7.99
CA HIS A 395 -20.95 3.06 6.87
C HIS A 395 -21.18 3.79 5.53
N GLY A 396 -20.61 3.26 4.44
CA GLY A 396 -20.75 3.85 3.11
C GLY A 396 -19.53 3.69 2.22
N GLY A 397 -19.75 3.81 0.91
CA GLY A 397 -18.66 3.68 -0.06
C GLY A 397 -18.04 2.28 -0.04
N LYS A 398 -16.75 2.19 0.32
CA LYS A 398 -15.98 0.93 0.34
C LYS A 398 -16.23 0.08 1.59
N ASP A 399 -16.61 0.68 2.71
CA ASP A 399 -16.95 -0.05 3.94
C ASP A 399 -18.42 -0.49 3.85
N PRO A 400 -18.72 -1.79 3.69
CA PRO A 400 -20.09 -2.28 3.63
C PRO A 400 -20.75 -2.36 5.01
N GLY A 401 -20.00 -2.27 6.10
CA GLY A 401 -20.44 -2.70 7.43
C GLY A 401 -20.64 -4.21 7.52
N ALA A 402 -21.45 -4.65 8.48
CA ALA A 402 -21.83 -6.05 8.58
C ALA A 402 -22.48 -6.56 7.29
N SER A 403 -22.15 -7.79 6.90
CA SER A 403 -22.64 -8.41 5.67
C SER A 403 -23.06 -9.86 5.92
N ALA A 404 -24.29 -10.20 5.59
CA ALA A 404 -24.84 -11.55 5.71
C ALA A 404 -25.95 -11.76 4.66
N PHE A 405 -26.10 -12.98 4.13
CA PHE A 405 -27.16 -13.35 3.18
C PHE A 405 -27.33 -12.40 1.97
N GLY A 406 -26.22 -11.81 1.49
CA GLY A 406 -26.24 -10.86 0.36
C GLY A 406 -26.66 -9.43 0.73
N LEU A 407 -27.03 -9.19 1.98
CA LEU A 407 -27.34 -7.86 2.51
C LEU A 407 -26.08 -7.18 3.05
N LYS A 408 -26.04 -5.86 2.91
CA LYS A 408 -24.96 -5.00 3.44
C LYS A 408 -25.58 -3.95 4.33
N GLU A 409 -25.02 -3.79 5.52
CA GLU A 409 -25.49 -2.83 6.52
C GLU A 409 -25.63 -1.43 5.94
N LYS A 410 -24.63 -0.95 5.18
CA LYS A 410 -24.66 0.39 4.55
C LYS A 410 -25.90 0.64 3.67
N ASP A 411 -26.42 -0.39 3.02
CA ASP A 411 -27.53 -0.26 2.07
C ASP A 411 -28.86 -0.18 2.85
N ILE A 412 -28.97 -0.98 3.92
CA ILE A 412 -30.12 -1.00 4.83
C ILE A 412 -30.22 0.32 5.61
N VAL A 413 -29.14 0.74 6.25
CA VAL A 413 -29.15 1.95 7.11
C VAL A 413 -29.37 3.22 6.29
N LEU A 414 -28.89 3.28 5.04
CA LEU A 414 -29.19 4.37 4.12
C LEU A 414 -30.68 4.38 3.73
N GLN A 415 -31.26 3.21 3.48
CA GLN A 415 -32.69 3.10 3.15
C GLN A 415 -33.57 3.51 4.34
N ILE A 416 -33.22 3.08 5.55
CA ILE A 416 -33.90 3.49 6.79
C ILE A 416 -33.77 4.99 6.97
N GLY A 417 -32.55 5.54 6.87
CA GLY A 417 -32.32 6.98 7.03
C GLY A 417 -33.14 7.83 6.06
N LYS A 418 -33.24 7.42 4.79
CA LYS A 418 -34.10 8.09 3.79
C LYS A 418 -35.59 8.02 4.16
N LYS A 419 -36.08 6.88 4.63
CA LYS A 419 -37.48 6.73 5.07
C LYS A 419 -37.77 7.56 6.31
N SER A 420 -36.87 7.59 7.30
CA SER A 420 -37.00 8.40 8.50
C SER A 420 -37.08 9.89 8.18
N ILE A 421 -36.29 10.37 7.21
CA ILE A 421 -36.38 11.76 6.73
C ILE A 421 -37.74 12.04 6.08
N MET A 422 -38.26 11.12 5.26
CA MET A 422 -39.57 11.28 4.60
C MET A 422 -40.76 11.21 5.57
N GLY A 423 -40.63 10.59 6.74
CA GLY A 423 -41.70 10.57 7.76
C GLY A 423 -41.67 11.76 8.71
N ILE A 424 -40.60 12.56 8.69
CA ILE A 424 -40.41 13.76 9.52
C ILE A 424 -40.78 15.05 8.76
N LEU A 425 -40.83 14.98 7.42
CA LEU A 425 -41.32 16.03 6.51
C LEU A 425 -42.77 15.78 6.15
#